data_AF-A0A4Y2U6P9-F1
#
_entry.id   AF-A0A4Y2U6P9-F1
#
_cell.length_a   1.000
_cell.length_b   1.000
_cell.length_c   1.000
_cell.angle_alpha   90.00
_cell.angle_beta   90.00
_cell.angle_gamma   90.00
#
_symmetry.space_group_name_H-M   'P 1'
#
loop_
_entity.id
_entity.type
_entity.pdbx_description
1 polymer ?
#
loop_
_entity_poly.entity_id
_entity_poly.type
_entity_poly.pdbx_seq_one_letter_code
_entity_poly.pdbx_strand_id
1 'polypeptide(L)'
;MVVSCCAFGCTERAVKGGPVTFHCFPKDVERRKIWGIKIRRENFKATKSSRLCSKHFSPDSFDREKFGGTWLKKTAVTTVFNFPKHVIERKITRKPLVRKTPEPEPVIEQATRKRKHYLGYFDDDDMNSPTKAVKKWYQVVDGSPGFTKEALEMLKCKAVEASQRNRQIVCCLIIDEMSIRRQTELDNGKLCRYIDYGTDLESPELPIANNALTFMVNAVNGNWKITIAYFLIDGLNDIKRTNLIKIALEYLHETEIKVVALTFDGLLCNFKVGNELGARIEAVNLKSTFQHPITGEDVCIFLDPCHCLKCVTPWDLKIQCSMLITKL
;
A
#
# COMPACT_ATOMS: atom_id res chain seq x y z
N MET A 1 4.75 -27.60 38.37
CA MET A 1 4.90 -27.30 36.93
C MET A 1 6.03 -26.29 36.76
N VAL A 2 7.09 -26.63 36.00
CA VAL A 2 8.26 -25.74 35.82
C VAL A 2 7.92 -24.67 34.79
N VAL A 3 8.07 -23.40 35.14
CA VAL A 3 7.82 -22.28 34.22
C VAL A 3 9.03 -22.13 33.29
N SER A 4 8.81 -22.07 31.97
CA SER A 4 9.84 -21.84 30.96
C SER A 4 9.61 -20.55 30.17
N CYS A 5 10.67 -19.99 29.60
CA CYS A 5 10.56 -18.79 28.77
C CYS A 5 9.87 -19.09 27.43
N CYS A 6 8.95 -18.23 26.98
CA CYS A 6 8.26 -18.39 25.70
C CYS A 6 9.00 -17.77 24.50
N ALA A 7 10.10 -17.06 24.72
CA ALA A 7 10.91 -16.43 23.68
C ALA A 7 11.51 -17.47 22.71
N PHE A 8 11.58 -17.12 21.42
CA PHE A 8 12.20 -17.97 20.41
C PHE A 8 13.70 -18.17 20.74
N GLY A 9 14.13 -19.44 20.78
CA GLY A 9 15.53 -19.81 21.07
C GLY A 9 15.98 -19.67 22.53
N CYS A 10 15.08 -19.38 23.47
CA CYS A 10 15.40 -19.25 24.90
C CYS A 10 15.13 -20.57 25.64
N THR A 11 16.14 -21.12 26.31
CA THR A 11 16.08 -22.39 27.06
C THR A 11 15.93 -22.20 28.58
N GLU A 12 15.76 -20.96 29.03
CA GLU A 12 15.68 -20.61 30.46
C GLU A 12 14.43 -21.17 31.16
N ARG A 13 14.64 -21.69 32.37
CA ARG A 13 13.62 -22.28 33.24
C ARG A 13 13.63 -21.60 34.61
N ALA A 14 12.46 -21.51 35.24
CA ALA A 14 12.31 -20.88 36.55
C ALA A 14 12.90 -21.77 37.65
N VAL A 15 13.90 -21.24 38.34
CA VAL A 15 14.54 -21.83 39.52
C VAL A 15 14.31 -20.90 40.70
N LYS A 16 13.90 -21.45 41.85
CA LYS A 16 13.66 -20.67 43.07
C LYS A 16 15.00 -20.09 43.57
N GLY A 17 15.11 -18.77 43.64
CA GLY A 17 16.37 -18.07 44.00
C GLY A 17 17.39 -17.94 42.85
N GLY A 18 17.01 -18.26 41.62
CA GLY A 18 17.89 -18.10 40.46
C GLY A 18 18.09 -16.64 40.04
N PRO A 19 19.13 -16.35 39.21
CA PRO A 19 19.47 -14.99 38.78
C PRO A 19 18.48 -14.39 37.76
N VAL A 20 17.51 -15.18 37.28
CA VAL A 20 16.59 -14.81 36.22
C VAL A 20 15.15 -14.83 36.74
N THR A 21 14.46 -13.71 36.59
CA THR A 21 13.06 -13.57 36.97
C THR A 21 12.13 -13.75 35.77
N PHE A 22 10.91 -14.26 36.02
CA PHE A 22 9.93 -14.55 34.98
C PHE A 22 8.71 -13.63 35.11
N HIS A 23 8.37 -12.95 34.02
CA HIS A 23 7.34 -11.92 34.00
C HIS A 23 6.13 -12.35 33.16
N CYS A 24 4.95 -11.99 33.66
CA CYS A 24 3.68 -12.21 32.98
C CYS A 24 3.51 -11.25 31.80
N PHE A 25 2.72 -11.64 30.80
CA PHE A 25 2.29 -10.69 29.77
C PHE A 25 1.42 -9.56 30.37
N PRO A 26 1.54 -8.33 29.88
CA PRO A 26 0.72 -7.21 30.32
C PRO A 26 -0.78 -7.50 30.18
N LYS A 27 -1.58 -6.88 31.07
CA LYS A 27 -3.05 -6.88 30.94
C LYS A 27 -3.51 -6.07 29.72
N ASP A 28 -2.79 -5.00 29.40
CA ASP A 28 -3.06 -4.13 28.24
C ASP A 28 -2.95 -4.88 26.92
N VAL A 29 -4.01 -4.77 26.11
CA VAL A 29 -4.16 -5.52 24.84
C VAL A 29 -3.10 -5.11 23.82
N GLU A 30 -2.79 -3.81 23.70
CA GLU A 30 -1.80 -3.30 22.75
C GLU A 30 -0.38 -3.78 23.07
N ARG A 31 0.02 -3.71 24.34
CA ARG A 31 1.34 -4.16 24.80
C ARG A 31 1.49 -5.67 24.66
N ARG A 32 0.42 -6.42 24.94
CA ARG A 32 0.39 -7.87 24.71
C ARG A 32 0.61 -8.20 23.22
N LYS A 33 0.01 -7.43 22.30
CA LYS A 33 0.24 -7.58 20.85
C LYS A 33 1.69 -7.25 20.49
N ILE A 34 2.26 -6.15 21.01
CA ILE A 34 3.65 -5.76 20.76
C ILE A 34 4.62 -6.85 21.24
N TRP A 35 4.41 -7.39 22.44
CA TRP A 35 5.23 -8.50 22.96
C TRP A 35 5.09 -9.76 22.10
N GLY A 36 3.88 -10.07 21.63
CA GLY A 36 3.62 -11.19 20.72
C GLY A 36 4.36 -11.07 19.39
N ILE A 37 4.32 -9.89 18.75
CA ILE A 37 5.04 -9.62 17.50
C ILE A 37 6.55 -9.77 17.67
N LYS A 38 7.10 -9.27 18.79
CA LYS A 38 8.55 -9.30 19.03
C LYS A 38 9.13 -10.69 19.32
N ILE A 39 8.30 -11.64 19.76
CA ILE A 39 8.71 -13.05 19.96
C ILE A 39 9.00 -13.77 18.64
N ARG A 40 8.47 -13.25 17.51
CA ARG A 40 8.70 -13.78 16.14
C ARG A 40 8.48 -15.30 15.99
N ARG A 41 7.52 -15.87 16.72
CA ARG A 41 6.99 -17.21 16.46
C ARG A 41 5.77 -17.11 15.54
N GLU A 42 5.74 -17.92 14.48
CA GLU A 42 4.54 -18.07 13.65
C GLU A 42 3.35 -18.52 14.53
N ASN A 43 2.21 -17.84 14.36
CA ASN A 43 0.94 -18.14 15.03
C ASN A 43 0.94 -18.11 16.58
N PHE A 44 1.90 -17.43 17.22
CA PHE A 44 1.94 -17.37 18.69
C PHE A 44 0.83 -16.49 19.28
N LYS A 45 -0.05 -17.10 20.09
CA LYS A 45 -1.04 -16.39 20.92
C LYS A 45 -0.63 -16.50 22.39
N ALA A 46 -0.41 -15.36 23.04
CA ALA A 46 -0.02 -15.32 24.45
C ALA A 46 -1.15 -15.85 25.35
N THR A 47 -0.84 -16.86 26.16
CA THR A 47 -1.77 -17.47 27.14
C THR A 47 -1.45 -16.99 28.56
N LYS A 48 -2.36 -17.22 29.53
CA LYS A 48 -2.16 -16.80 30.94
C LYS A 48 -0.91 -17.42 31.58
N SER A 49 -0.48 -18.59 31.10
CA SER A 49 0.72 -19.32 31.53
C SER A 49 1.99 -18.89 30.79
N SER A 50 1.90 -18.07 29.73
CA SER A 50 3.07 -17.60 29.00
C SER A 50 3.88 -16.61 29.86
N ARG A 51 5.20 -16.82 29.92
CA ARG A 51 6.14 -16.02 30.70
C ARG A 51 7.40 -15.71 29.89
N LEU A 52 7.93 -14.51 30.07
CA LEU A 52 9.22 -14.09 29.51
C LEU A 52 10.24 -13.87 30.62
N CYS A 53 11.49 -14.28 30.38
CA CYS A 53 12.56 -14.08 31.33
C CYS A 53 13.12 -12.64 31.28
N SER A 54 13.74 -12.20 32.39
CA SER A 54 14.31 -10.85 32.53
C SER A 54 15.38 -10.51 31.47
N LYS A 55 16.05 -11.50 30.88
CA LYS A 55 17.08 -11.33 29.84
C LYS A 55 16.57 -10.62 28.57
N HIS A 56 15.26 -10.62 28.32
CA HIS A 56 14.66 -9.99 27.13
C HIS A 56 14.24 -8.53 27.34
N PHE A 57 14.52 -7.98 28.53
CA PHE A 57 14.19 -6.61 28.90
C PHE A 57 15.47 -5.81 29.14
N SER A 58 15.49 -4.56 28.70
CA SER A 58 16.57 -3.63 29.07
C SER A 58 16.53 -3.36 30.59
N PRO A 59 17.68 -3.19 31.26
CA PRO A 59 17.76 -2.77 32.67
C PRO A 59 16.88 -1.55 33.03
N ASP A 60 16.61 -0.66 32.08
CA ASP A 60 15.79 0.55 32.29
C ASP A 60 14.28 0.28 32.35
N SER A 61 13.87 -0.89 31.86
CA SER A 61 12.49 -1.35 31.87
C SER A 61 12.03 -1.85 33.23
N PHE A 62 12.95 -1.96 34.20
CA PHE A 62 12.66 -2.36 35.56
C PHE A 62 12.43 -1.14 36.46
N ASP A 63 11.43 -1.26 37.31
CA ASP A 63 11.05 -0.28 38.32
C ASP A 63 11.89 -0.53 39.58
N ARG A 64 12.79 0.41 39.90
CA ARG A 64 13.74 0.29 41.02
C ARG A 64 13.20 0.88 42.32
N GLU A 65 12.06 1.57 42.28
CA GLU A 65 11.47 2.24 43.44
C GLU A 65 10.64 1.29 44.31
N LYS A 66 10.30 0.09 43.80
CA LYS A 66 9.52 -0.91 44.53
C LYS A 66 10.40 -1.87 45.31
N PHE A 67 10.26 -1.89 46.63
CA PHE A 67 10.89 -2.87 47.51
C PHE A 67 10.29 -4.28 47.30
N GLY A 68 11.15 -5.31 47.26
CA GLY A 68 10.73 -6.72 47.30
C GLY A 68 10.73 -7.50 45.97
N GLY A 69 11.38 -7.02 44.90
CA GLY A 69 11.60 -7.82 43.68
C GLY A 69 11.90 -6.99 42.43
N THR A 70 12.24 -7.64 41.32
CA THR A 70 12.39 -6.99 40.01
C THR A 70 11.03 -6.82 39.34
N TRP A 71 10.48 -5.61 39.36
CA TRP A 71 9.19 -5.30 38.74
C TRP A 71 9.40 -4.66 37.37
N LEU A 72 8.60 -5.02 36.37
CA LEU A 72 8.60 -4.32 35.08
C LEU A 72 7.74 -3.06 35.19
N LYS A 73 8.26 -1.94 34.67
CA LYS A 73 7.48 -0.71 34.51
C LYS A 73 6.27 -0.99 33.63
N LYS A 74 5.18 -0.26 33.87
CA LYS A 74 3.99 -0.31 32.99
C LYS A 74 4.33 0.04 31.55
N THR A 75 5.40 0.81 31.33
CA THR A 75 5.92 1.20 30.02
C THR A 75 6.87 0.19 29.36
N ALA A 76 7.24 -0.91 30.01
CA ALA A 76 8.23 -1.85 29.52
C ALA A 76 7.83 -2.51 28.19
N VAL A 77 8.77 -2.52 27.24
CA VAL A 77 8.68 -3.23 25.97
C VAL A 77 9.84 -4.21 25.91
N THR A 78 9.59 -5.44 25.46
CA THR A 78 10.66 -6.42 25.21
C THR A 78 11.59 -5.86 24.14
N THR A 79 12.87 -5.63 24.43
CA THR A 79 13.78 -4.93 23.51
C THR A 79 14.93 -5.79 23.03
N VAL A 80 15.19 -6.93 23.67
CA VAL A 80 16.40 -7.72 23.41
C VAL A 80 16.05 -9.14 23.00
N PHE A 81 16.06 -9.40 21.69
CA PHE A 81 16.06 -10.76 21.15
C PHE A 81 17.32 -10.94 20.30
N ASN A 82 18.16 -11.90 20.70
CA ASN A 82 19.38 -12.21 19.96
C ASN A 82 19.04 -13.27 18.90
N PHE A 83 18.70 -12.83 17.70
CA PHE A 83 18.40 -13.73 16.57
C PHE A 83 19.71 -14.11 15.85
N PRO A 84 19.82 -15.34 15.30
CA PRO A 84 20.98 -15.71 14.50
C PRO A 84 21.08 -14.81 13.25
N LYS A 85 22.32 -14.43 12.85
CA LYS A 85 22.60 -13.45 11.79
C LYS A 85 21.83 -13.69 10.47
N HIS A 86 21.52 -14.95 10.13
CA HIS A 86 20.77 -15.31 8.92
C HIS A 86 19.29 -14.85 8.93
N VAL A 87 18.73 -14.46 10.08
CA VAL A 87 17.36 -13.95 10.24
C VAL A 87 17.34 -12.40 10.25
N ILE A 88 18.51 -11.76 10.30
CA ILE A 88 18.64 -10.32 10.52
C ILE A 88 18.73 -9.51 9.20
N GLU A 89 19.00 -10.12 8.04
CA GLU A 89 19.05 -9.37 6.78
C GLU A 89 18.31 -10.05 5.61
N ARG A 90 17.12 -9.54 5.31
CA ARG A 90 16.73 -9.24 3.93
C ARG A 90 16.62 -7.73 3.81
N LYS A 91 17.75 -7.03 3.82
CA LYS A 91 17.83 -5.77 3.08
C LYS A 91 17.77 -6.18 1.62
N ILE A 92 16.72 -5.77 0.91
CA ILE A 92 16.66 -5.89 -0.54
C ILE A 92 17.71 -4.91 -1.10
N THR A 93 18.95 -5.36 -1.25
CA THR A 93 19.93 -4.68 -2.10
C THR A 93 19.55 -4.97 -3.54
N ARG A 94 18.71 -4.12 -4.12
CA ARG A 94 18.57 -4.09 -5.59
C ARG A 94 19.94 -3.67 -6.14
N LYS A 95 20.64 -4.57 -6.84
CA LYS A 95 21.74 -4.15 -7.71
C LYS A 95 21.15 -3.19 -8.75
N PRO A 96 21.67 -1.97 -8.92
CA PRO A 96 21.25 -1.13 -10.03
C PRO A 96 21.64 -1.83 -11.34
N LEU A 97 20.71 -1.87 -12.29
CA LEU A 97 21.06 -2.18 -13.67
C LEU A 97 22.01 -1.08 -14.16
N VAL A 98 23.21 -1.47 -14.58
CA VAL A 98 24.19 -0.57 -15.18
C VAL A 98 23.62 -0.06 -16.51
N ARG A 99 23.13 1.18 -16.51
CA ARG A 99 22.85 1.93 -17.74
C ARG A 99 24.16 2.54 -18.23
N LYS A 100 24.47 2.45 -19.51
CA LYS A 100 25.56 3.22 -20.13
C LYS A 100 25.26 4.72 -19.93
N THR A 101 26.16 5.44 -19.28
CA THR A 101 26.07 6.89 -19.07
C THR A 101 26.32 7.61 -20.40
N PRO A 102 25.45 8.55 -20.82
CA PRO A 102 25.83 9.57 -21.80
C PRO A 102 26.88 10.51 -21.21
N GLU A 103 27.69 11.13 -22.07
CA GLU A 103 28.78 12.05 -21.71
C GLU A 103 28.32 13.21 -20.80
N PRO A 104 29.20 13.73 -19.92
CA PRO A 104 28.79 14.69 -18.90
C PRO A 104 28.58 16.10 -19.46
N GLU A 105 27.36 16.60 -19.32
CA GLU A 105 27.05 18.03 -19.38
C GLU A 105 27.55 18.76 -18.11
N PRO A 106 27.86 20.07 -18.19
CA PRO A 106 28.54 20.81 -17.12
C PRO A 106 27.76 20.83 -15.79
N VAL A 107 28.49 20.51 -14.72
CA VAL A 107 27.99 20.36 -13.35
C VAL A 107 27.64 21.73 -12.73
N ILE A 108 26.36 21.94 -12.41
CA ILE A 108 25.91 23.00 -11.50
C ILE A 108 25.80 22.40 -10.10
N GLU A 109 26.55 22.96 -9.15
CA GLU A 109 26.67 22.50 -7.78
C GLU A 109 25.33 22.63 -7.02
N GLN A 110 24.68 21.51 -6.67
CA GLN A 110 23.47 21.50 -5.85
C GLN A 110 23.77 21.02 -4.43
N ALA A 111 23.50 21.90 -3.47
CA ALA A 111 23.68 21.66 -2.05
C ALA A 111 22.82 20.50 -1.52
N THR A 112 23.44 19.61 -0.74
CA THR A 112 22.78 18.43 -0.14
C THR A 112 21.76 18.85 0.91
N ARG A 113 20.45 18.76 0.62
CA ARG A 113 19.39 19.01 1.62
C ARG A 113 18.98 17.73 2.35
N LYS A 114 19.16 17.71 3.68
CA LYS A 114 18.57 16.72 4.59
C LYS A 114 17.04 16.93 4.65
N ARG A 115 16.27 15.85 4.52
CA ARG A 115 14.81 15.84 4.72
C ARG A 115 14.48 16.19 6.18
N LYS A 116 13.67 17.22 6.41
CA LYS A 116 13.06 17.53 7.71
C LYS A 116 11.56 17.21 7.67
N HIS A 117 11.04 16.64 8.76
CA HIS A 117 9.61 16.43 9.03
C HIS A 117 9.13 17.55 9.95
N TYR A 118 7.93 18.11 9.71
CA TYR A 118 7.38 19.17 10.57
C TYR A 118 5.96 18.86 11.05
N LEU A 119 5.76 19.10 12.35
CA LEU A 119 4.51 19.06 13.10
C LEU A 119 4.45 20.39 13.86
N GLY A 120 3.51 21.30 13.53
CA GLY A 120 3.27 22.55 14.29
C GLY A 120 3.29 23.84 13.46
N TYR A 121 2.54 24.83 13.95
CA TYR A 121 2.16 26.13 13.35
C TYR A 121 3.35 27.03 12.97
N PHE A 122 3.18 27.82 11.89
CA PHE A 122 4.23 28.61 11.21
C PHE A 122 4.26 30.08 11.68
N ASP A 123 5.45 30.66 11.79
CA ASP A 123 5.68 32.09 12.03
C ASP A 123 5.94 32.86 10.70
N ASP A 124 5.95 34.20 10.76
CA ASP A 124 6.08 35.08 9.58
C ASP A 124 7.41 34.94 8.83
N ASP A 125 8.50 34.60 9.52
CA ASP A 125 9.79 34.33 8.87
C ASP A 125 9.77 33.07 7.97
N ASP A 126 8.81 32.16 8.16
CA ASP A 126 8.61 31.03 7.25
C ASP A 126 8.05 31.49 5.87
N MET A 127 7.59 32.75 5.71
CA MET A 127 7.02 33.28 4.46
C MET A 127 8.03 33.48 3.33
N ASN A 128 9.31 33.64 3.66
CA ASN A 128 10.39 33.77 2.67
C ASN A 128 11.07 32.43 2.34
N SER A 129 10.55 31.32 2.87
CA SER A 129 11.08 29.98 2.61
C SER A 129 10.62 29.44 1.24
N PRO A 130 11.50 28.77 0.45
CA PRO A 130 11.13 28.05 -0.77
C PRO A 130 9.92 27.11 -0.60
N THR A 131 9.63 26.70 0.63
CA THR A 131 8.54 25.78 0.99
C THR A 131 7.15 26.42 0.88
N LYS A 132 6.98 27.71 1.19
CA LYS A 132 5.68 28.39 1.04
C LYS A 132 5.41 28.80 -0.41
N ALA A 133 6.46 29.17 -1.17
CA ALA A 133 6.36 29.33 -2.61
C ALA A 133 5.91 28.02 -3.27
N VAL A 134 6.52 26.88 -2.91
CA VAL A 134 6.11 25.56 -3.39
C VAL A 134 4.66 25.23 -3.01
N LYS A 135 4.24 25.45 -1.76
CA LYS A 135 2.83 25.24 -1.36
C LYS A 135 1.88 26.13 -2.19
N LYS A 136 2.24 27.39 -2.42
CA LYS A 136 1.47 28.33 -3.23
C LYS A 136 1.42 27.93 -4.71
N TRP A 137 2.48 27.34 -5.25
CA TRP A 137 2.50 26.80 -6.61
C TRP A 137 1.58 25.59 -6.74
N TYR A 138 1.58 24.69 -5.76
CA TYR A 138 0.69 23.52 -5.75
C TYR A 138 -0.77 23.87 -5.46
N GLN A 139 -1.08 25.03 -4.87
CA GLN A 139 -2.46 25.52 -4.73
C GLN A 139 -3.13 25.88 -6.06
N VAL A 140 -2.36 26.03 -7.14
CA VAL A 140 -2.89 26.37 -8.47
C VAL A 140 -3.46 25.14 -9.18
N VAL A 141 -2.96 23.95 -8.88
CA VAL A 141 -3.38 22.70 -9.52
C VAL A 141 -4.60 22.18 -8.80
N ASP A 142 -5.65 21.84 -9.55
CA ASP A 142 -6.83 21.23 -8.97
C ASP A 142 -6.50 19.78 -8.56
N GLY A 143 -6.52 19.55 -7.25
CA GLY A 143 -6.33 18.25 -6.64
C GLY A 143 -7.62 17.69 -6.09
N SER A 144 -8.78 18.04 -6.67
CA SER A 144 -10.08 17.49 -6.30
C SER A 144 -10.28 16.05 -6.84
N PRO A 145 -11.14 15.24 -6.20
CA PRO A 145 -11.51 13.93 -6.72
C PRO A 145 -12.16 14.07 -8.10
N GLY A 146 -11.91 13.11 -8.98
CA GLY A 146 -12.33 13.17 -10.38
C GLY A 146 -11.21 12.82 -11.36
N PHE A 147 -11.48 13.03 -12.64
CA PHE A 147 -10.47 12.99 -13.70
C PHE A 147 -9.67 14.28 -13.72
N THR A 148 -8.35 14.17 -13.60
CA THR A 148 -7.43 15.31 -13.57
C THR A 148 -7.18 15.81 -14.99
N LYS A 149 -7.64 17.03 -15.30
CA LYS A 149 -7.48 17.64 -16.63
C LYS A 149 -6.02 17.83 -16.99
N GLU A 150 -5.21 18.27 -16.03
CA GLU A 150 -3.78 18.50 -16.18
C GLU A 150 -3.03 17.21 -16.56
N ALA A 151 -3.45 16.06 -16.01
CA ALA A 151 -2.88 14.76 -16.36
C ALA A 151 -3.25 14.35 -17.79
N LEU A 152 -4.51 14.55 -18.20
CA LEU A 152 -4.99 14.24 -19.55
C LEU A 152 -4.35 15.16 -20.61
N GLU A 153 -4.21 16.45 -20.32
CA GLU A 153 -3.53 17.42 -21.19
C GLU A 153 -2.06 17.04 -21.40
N MET A 154 -1.35 16.66 -20.32
CA MET A 154 0.03 16.20 -20.42
C MET A 154 0.14 14.92 -21.28
N LEU A 155 -0.79 13.99 -21.11
CA LEU A 155 -0.86 12.77 -21.93
C LEU A 155 -1.06 13.10 -23.41
N LYS A 156 -1.95 14.06 -23.72
CA LYS A 156 -2.18 14.55 -25.09
C LYS A 156 -0.91 15.16 -25.69
N CYS A 157 -0.20 16.02 -24.96
CA CYS A 157 1.07 16.59 -25.42
C CYS A 157 2.09 15.48 -25.73
N LYS A 158 2.22 14.49 -24.83
CA LYS A 158 3.11 13.34 -25.07
C LYS A 158 2.73 12.51 -26.28
N ALA A 159 1.43 12.28 -26.50
CA ALA A 159 0.96 11.55 -27.67
C ALA A 159 1.29 12.28 -28.96
N VAL A 160 1.09 13.60 -29.01
CA VAL A 160 1.47 14.45 -30.15
C VAL A 160 2.97 14.40 -30.41
N GLU A 161 3.82 14.53 -29.38
CA GLU A 161 5.28 14.42 -29.52
C GLU A 161 5.72 13.04 -30.05
N ALA A 162 5.04 11.97 -29.63
CA ALA A 162 5.30 10.62 -30.12
C ALA A 162 4.87 10.48 -31.59
N SER A 163 3.69 11.00 -31.93
CA SER A 163 3.13 10.98 -33.29
C SER A 163 4.03 11.72 -34.29
N GLN A 164 4.59 12.88 -33.90
CA GLN A 164 5.59 13.60 -34.68
C GLN A 164 6.85 12.77 -34.98
N ARG A 165 7.18 11.82 -34.11
CA ARG A 165 8.29 10.87 -34.28
C ARG A 165 7.86 9.56 -34.93
N ASN A 166 6.66 9.51 -35.52
CA ASN A 166 6.03 8.35 -36.11
C ASN A 166 5.94 7.16 -35.14
N ARG A 167 5.58 7.44 -33.88
CA ARG A 167 5.39 6.44 -32.81
C ARG A 167 4.03 6.61 -32.17
N GLN A 168 3.36 5.51 -31.87
CA GLN A 168 2.14 5.51 -31.07
C GLN A 168 2.46 5.15 -29.62
N ILE A 169 1.92 5.87 -28.66
CA ILE A 169 2.03 5.51 -27.24
C ILE A 169 1.05 4.38 -26.95
N VAL A 170 1.56 3.31 -26.35
CA VAL A 170 0.78 2.14 -25.94
C VAL A 170 0.81 2.04 -24.43
N CYS A 171 -0.36 1.93 -23.81
CA CYS A 171 -0.52 2.00 -22.37
C CYS A 171 -1.39 0.86 -21.82
N CYS A 172 -1.21 0.64 -20.52
CA CYS A 172 -2.06 -0.21 -19.71
C CYS A 172 -2.74 0.66 -18.63
N LEU A 173 -4.05 0.53 -18.52
CA LEU A 173 -4.84 1.14 -17.46
C LEU A 173 -4.79 0.23 -16.22
N ILE A 174 -4.47 0.80 -15.07
CA ILE A 174 -4.35 0.10 -13.79
C ILE A 174 -5.37 0.72 -12.85
N ILE A 175 -6.15 -0.13 -12.19
CA ILE A 175 -7.16 0.27 -11.22
C ILE A 175 -6.83 -0.39 -9.90
N ASP A 176 -6.76 0.43 -8.86
CA ASP A 176 -6.52 -0.04 -7.50
C ASP A 176 -7.41 0.71 -6.51
N GLU A 177 -7.86 -0.01 -5.48
CA GLU A 177 -8.69 0.52 -4.41
C GLU A 177 -7.92 0.47 -3.10
N MET A 178 -7.70 1.64 -2.49
CA MET A 178 -6.92 1.77 -1.27
C MET A 178 -7.80 2.23 -0.12
N SER A 179 -7.76 1.53 1.02
CA SER A 179 -8.45 1.98 2.23
C SER A 179 -7.88 3.29 2.74
N ILE A 180 -8.76 4.26 3.01
CA ILE A 180 -8.45 5.55 3.61
C ILE A 180 -9.02 5.64 5.02
N ARG A 181 -8.47 6.54 5.84
CA ARG A 181 -8.98 6.75 7.20
C ARG A 181 -10.31 7.51 7.15
N ARG A 182 -11.35 6.89 7.71
CA ARG A 182 -12.64 7.54 7.98
C ARG A 182 -12.46 8.64 9.01
N GLN A 183 -12.46 9.87 8.56
CA GLN A 183 -12.34 11.08 9.38
C GLN A 183 -12.92 12.22 8.56
N THR A 184 -13.50 13.23 9.20
CA THR A 184 -13.88 14.48 8.55
C THR A 184 -12.77 15.50 8.79
N GLU A 185 -12.39 16.23 7.74
CA GLU A 185 -11.41 17.32 7.83
C GLU A 185 -11.98 18.56 7.16
N LEU A 186 -11.73 19.73 7.76
CA LEU A 186 -12.10 21.01 7.18
C LEU A 186 -10.87 21.56 6.44
N ASP A 187 -10.91 21.58 5.12
CA ASP A 187 -9.85 22.15 4.29
C ASP A 187 -10.37 23.42 3.61
N ASN A 188 -9.73 24.56 3.88
CA ASN A 188 -10.13 25.89 3.37
C ASN A 188 -11.63 26.24 3.53
N GLY A 189 -12.26 25.75 4.60
CA GLY A 189 -13.70 25.98 4.86
C GLY A 189 -14.64 24.98 4.19
N LYS A 190 -14.14 24.04 3.38
CA LYS A 190 -14.92 22.93 2.81
C LYS A 190 -14.76 21.68 3.68
N LEU A 191 -15.86 21.00 3.96
CA LEU A 191 -15.84 19.74 4.70
C LEU A 191 -15.48 18.61 3.72
N CYS A 192 -14.30 18.03 3.90
CA CYS A 192 -13.73 17.02 3.01
C CYS A 192 -13.87 15.61 3.58
N ARG A 193 -13.59 14.60 2.73
CA ARG A 193 -13.57 13.14 3.02
C ARG A 193 -14.93 12.43 3.03
N TYR A 194 -15.93 13.02 2.39
CA TYR A 194 -17.13 12.31 1.97
C TYR A 194 -16.88 11.55 0.66
N ILE A 195 -17.85 10.71 0.29
CA ILE A 195 -17.90 10.15 -1.06
C ILE A 195 -17.87 11.30 -2.07
N ASP A 196 -16.97 11.20 -3.04
CA ASP A 196 -16.79 12.20 -4.08
C ASP A 196 -16.41 11.50 -5.39
N TYR A 197 -17.31 11.62 -6.36
CA TYR A 197 -17.17 11.06 -7.70
C TYR A 197 -16.63 12.10 -8.72
N GLY A 198 -16.19 13.27 -8.27
CA GLY A 198 -15.76 14.36 -9.15
C GLY A 198 -16.91 15.07 -9.85
N THR A 199 -18.07 15.11 -9.18
CA THR A 199 -19.27 15.82 -9.63
C THR A 199 -19.70 16.80 -8.54
N ASP A 200 -20.18 17.98 -8.90
CA ASP A 200 -20.64 19.04 -7.98
C ASP A 200 -21.95 18.71 -7.22
N LEU A 201 -22.16 17.44 -6.87
CA LEU A 201 -23.27 16.97 -6.07
C LEU A 201 -22.96 17.23 -4.59
N GLU A 202 -23.13 18.48 -4.16
CA GLU A 202 -23.14 18.84 -2.74
C GLU A 202 -24.45 18.36 -2.11
N SER A 203 -24.51 17.09 -1.72
CA SER A 203 -25.59 16.58 -0.89
C SER A 203 -25.19 16.64 0.58
N PRO A 204 -26.04 17.20 1.46
CA PRO A 204 -25.73 17.37 2.89
C PRO A 204 -25.60 16.04 3.67
N GLU A 205 -25.89 14.89 3.06
CA GLU A 205 -25.91 13.58 3.71
C GLU A 205 -25.06 12.51 3.00
N LEU A 206 -23.95 12.88 2.37
CA LEU A 206 -23.06 11.88 1.79
C LEU A 206 -22.35 11.06 2.91
N PRO A 207 -22.20 9.73 2.75
CA PRO A 207 -21.42 8.92 3.68
C PRO A 207 -19.95 9.34 3.69
N ILE A 208 -19.26 9.07 4.79
CA ILE A 208 -17.81 9.22 4.88
C ILE A 208 -17.15 8.16 3.99
N ALA A 209 -16.25 8.57 3.11
CA ALA A 209 -15.52 7.65 2.25
C ALA A 209 -14.60 6.75 3.08
N ASN A 210 -14.55 5.46 2.73
CA ASN A 210 -13.69 4.47 3.37
C ASN A 210 -12.50 4.07 2.50
N ASN A 211 -12.62 4.27 1.18
CA ASN A 211 -11.65 3.82 0.20
C ASN A 211 -11.46 4.91 -0.87
N ALA A 212 -10.28 4.90 -1.51
CA ALA A 212 -9.97 5.71 -2.67
C ALA A 212 -9.76 4.79 -3.87
N LEU A 213 -10.58 4.95 -4.91
CA LEU A 213 -10.45 4.24 -6.18
C LEU A 213 -9.54 5.06 -7.09
N THR A 214 -8.42 4.50 -7.53
CA THR A 214 -7.42 5.19 -8.34
C THR A 214 -7.32 4.61 -9.74
N PHE A 215 -7.16 5.48 -10.73
CA PHE A 215 -6.94 5.13 -12.13
C PHE A 215 -5.55 5.62 -12.55
N MET A 216 -4.67 4.68 -12.88
CA MET A 216 -3.30 4.96 -13.27
C MET A 216 -3.02 4.40 -14.65
N VAL A 217 -2.32 5.18 -15.47
CA VAL A 217 -1.88 4.77 -16.80
C VAL A 217 -0.40 4.48 -16.75
N ASN A 218 -0.01 3.29 -17.18
CA ASN A 218 1.38 2.88 -17.30
C ASN A 218 1.73 2.67 -18.77
N ALA A 219 2.80 3.32 -19.24
CA ALA A 219 3.28 3.11 -20.60
C ALA A 219 3.90 1.71 -20.74
N VAL A 220 3.47 0.97 -21.76
CA VAL A 220 4.03 -0.34 -22.12
C VAL A 220 5.32 -0.16 -22.92
N ASN A 221 5.31 0.79 -23.86
CA ASN A 221 6.46 1.12 -24.69
C ASN A 221 7.27 2.32 -24.16
N GLY A 222 7.11 2.63 -22.87
CA GLY A 222 7.80 3.72 -22.18
C GLY A 222 8.07 3.40 -20.72
N ASN A 223 8.84 4.24 -20.03
CA ASN A 223 9.15 4.07 -18.62
C ASN A 223 8.56 5.22 -17.79
N TRP A 224 7.24 5.33 -17.79
CA TRP A 224 6.51 6.30 -17.00
C TRP A 224 5.12 5.77 -16.65
N LYS A 225 4.59 6.32 -15.56
CA LYS A 225 3.23 6.09 -15.08
C LYS A 225 2.64 7.38 -14.55
N ILE A 226 1.34 7.56 -14.68
CA ILE A 226 0.63 8.74 -14.18
C ILE A 226 -0.75 8.35 -13.69
N THR A 227 -1.17 8.92 -12.57
CA THR A 227 -2.56 8.84 -12.10
C THR A 227 -3.39 9.84 -12.89
N ILE A 228 -4.44 9.38 -13.55
CA ILE A 228 -5.34 10.23 -14.34
C ILE A 228 -6.64 10.56 -13.60
N ALA A 229 -7.00 9.76 -12.59
CA ALA A 229 -8.17 10.01 -11.79
C ALA A 229 -8.07 9.34 -10.42
N TYR A 230 -8.80 9.89 -9.47
CA TYR A 230 -9.13 9.19 -8.24
C TYR A 230 -10.50 9.60 -7.72
N PHE A 231 -11.18 8.70 -7.03
CA PHE A 231 -12.52 8.91 -6.49
C PHE A 231 -12.56 8.47 -5.03
N LEU A 232 -13.27 9.21 -4.20
CA LEU A 232 -13.51 8.85 -2.80
C LEU A 232 -14.81 8.07 -2.72
N ILE A 233 -14.76 6.83 -2.23
CA ILE A 233 -15.90 5.91 -2.26
C ILE A 233 -16.14 5.25 -0.88
N ASP A 234 -17.37 4.79 -0.65
CA ASP A 234 -17.73 3.88 0.45
C ASP A 234 -18.23 2.56 -0.14
N GLY A 235 -17.34 1.90 -0.91
CA GLY A 235 -17.72 0.85 -1.85
C GLY A 235 -18.41 1.38 -3.11
N LEU A 236 -18.31 0.63 -4.20
CA LEU A 236 -18.87 0.99 -5.50
C LEU A 236 -19.56 -0.23 -6.13
N ASN A 237 -20.76 -0.02 -6.68
CA ASN A 237 -21.45 -1.08 -7.42
C ASN A 237 -20.70 -1.40 -8.73
N ASP A 238 -20.77 -2.65 -9.17
CA ASP A 238 -20.05 -3.18 -10.35
C ASP A 238 -20.39 -2.37 -11.62
N ILE A 239 -21.67 -1.97 -11.78
CA ILE A 239 -22.15 -1.13 -12.89
C ILE A 239 -21.49 0.26 -12.86
N LYS A 240 -21.47 0.90 -11.67
CA LYS A 240 -20.87 2.24 -11.52
C LYS A 240 -19.37 2.21 -11.78
N ARG A 241 -18.68 1.18 -11.28
CA ARG A 241 -17.25 0.95 -11.55
C ARG A 241 -16.99 0.75 -13.04
N THR A 242 -17.82 -0.06 -13.70
CA THR A 242 -17.73 -0.31 -15.15
C THR A 242 -17.91 0.98 -15.95
N ASN A 243 -18.86 1.85 -15.56
CA ASN A 243 -19.06 3.14 -16.21
C ASN A 243 -17.84 4.06 -16.05
N LEU A 244 -17.23 4.13 -14.86
CA LEU A 244 -15.99 4.91 -14.67
C LEU A 244 -14.84 4.39 -15.54
N ILE A 245 -14.74 3.08 -15.74
CA ILE A 245 -13.73 2.48 -16.63
C ILE A 245 -13.98 2.87 -18.09
N LYS A 246 -15.23 2.81 -18.55
CA LYS A 246 -15.60 3.22 -19.92
C LYS A 246 -15.25 4.69 -20.15
N ILE A 247 -15.62 5.58 -19.21
CA ILE A 247 -15.27 7.01 -19.27
C ILE A 247 -13.74 7.21 -19.27
N ALA A 248 -12.99 6.46 -18.46
CA ALA A 248 -11.53 6.54 -18.46
C ALA A 248 -10.92 6.14 -19.81
N LEU A 249 -11.45 5.09 -20.45
CA LEU A 249 -11.02 4.66 -21.79
C LEU A 249 -11.37 5.69 -22.87
N GLU A 250 -12.54 6.32 -22.77
CA GLU A 250 -12.95 7.43 -23.64
C GLU A 250 -11.98 8.61 -23.55
N TYR A 251 -11.69 9.09 -22.35
CA TYR A 251 -10.71 10.18 -22.16
C TYR A 251 -9.32 9.80 -22.67
N LEU A 252 -8.87 8.57 -22.47
CA LEU A 252 -7.56 8.14 -22.98
C LEU A 252 -7.53 8.05 -24.50
N HIS A 253 -8.64 7.63 -25.12
CA HIS A 253 -8.78 7.63 -26.57
C HIS A 253 -8.70 9.06 -27.14
N GLU A 254 -9.35 10.04 -26.50
CA GLU A 254 -9.26 11.46 -26.89
C GLU A 254 -7.84 12.03 -26.82
N THR A 255 -6.97 11.46 -25.98
CA THR A 255 -5.54 11.82 -25.92
C THR A 255 -4.68 11.16 -27.01
N GLU A 256 -5.28 10.38 -27.92
CA GLU A 256 -4.60 9.58 -28.96
C GLU A 256 -3.68 8.46 -28.42
N ILE A 257 -3.85 8.08 -27.15
CA ILE A 257 -3.12 6.98 -26.53
C ILE A 257 -3.86 5.67 -26.77
N LYS A 258 -3.13 4.63 -27.19
CA LYS A 258 -3.70 3.29 -27.35
C LYS A 258 -3.66 2.52 -26.03
N VAL A 259 -4.82 2.17 -25.49
CA VAL A 259 -4.92 1.31 -24.30
C VAL A 259 -5.12 -0.14 -24.74
N VAL A 260 -4.16 -1.00 -24.42
CA VAL A 260 -4.18 -2.43 -24.82
C VAL A 260 -4.59 -3.36 -23.68
N ALA A 261 -4.50 -2.86 -22.45
CA ALA A 261 -4.70 -3.70 -21.27
C ALA A 261 -5.32 -2.93 -20.10
N LEU A 262 -6.14 -3.64 -19.33
CA LEU A 262 -6.70 -3.22 -18.05
C LEU A 262 -6.16 -4.14 -16.95
N THR A 263 -5.68 -3.58 -15.84
CA THR A 263 -5.16 -4.34 -14.69
C THR A 263 -5.93 -3.99 -13.43
N PHE A 264 -6.31 -5.01 -12.67
CA PHE A 264 -6.90 -4.85 -11.33
C PHE A 264 -6.52 -6.03 -10.41
N ASP A 265 -6.82 -5.93 -9.13
CA ASP A 265 -6.52 -6.97 -8.13
C ASP A 265 -7.42 -8.22 -8.24
N GLY A 266 -7.13 -9.25 -7.44
CA GLY A 266 -7.88 -10.50 -7.47
C GLY A 266 -9.21 -10.51 -6.69
N LEU A 267 -9.86 -9.37 -6.48
CA LEU A 267 -11.12 -9.31 -5.70
C LEU A 267 -12.35 -9.69 -6.55
N LEU A 268 -13.30 -10.41 -5.96
CA LEU A 268 -14.52 -10.90 -6.63
C LEU A 268 -15.35 -9.80 -7.31
N CYS A 269 -15.40 -8.58 -6.75
CA CYS A 269 -16.09 -7.46 -7.39
C CYS A 269 -15.45 -7.05 -8.72
N ASN A 270 -14.13 -7.16 -8.85
CA ASN A 270 -13.44 -6.84 -10.11
C ASN A 270 -13.64 -7.92 -11.18
N PHE A 271 -13.86 -9.18 -10.80
CA PHE A 271 -14.30 -10.21 -11.75
C PHE A 271 -15.69 -9.89 -12.34
N LYS A 272 -16.63 -9.41 -11.51
CA LYS A 272 -17.96 -8.98 -11.99
C LYS A 272 -17.87 -7.78 -12.94
N VAL A 273 -16.98 -6.83 -12.66
CA VAL A 273 -16.68 -5.71 -13.57
C VAL A 273 -16.13 -6.21 -14.91
N GLY A 274 -15.24 -7.20 -14.90
CA GLY A 274 -14.77 -7.85 -16.13
C GLY A 274 -15.91 -8.45 -16.95
N ASN A 275 -16.85 -9.13 -16.27
CA ASN A 275 -18.04 -9.69 -16.91
C ASN A 275 -18.96 -8.61 -17.51
N GLU A 276 -19.18 -7.51 -16.79
CA GLU A 276 -19.98 -6.37 -17.26
C GLU A 276 -19.34 -5.64 -18.45
N LEU A 277 -18.00 -5.65 -18.55
CA LEU A 277 -17.27 -5.15 -19.72
C LEU A 277 -17.40 -6.08 -20.94
N GLY A 278 -17.83 -7.33 -20.76
CA GLY A 278 -17.96 -8.33 -21.83
C GLY A 278 -16.78 -9.31 -21.94
N ALA A 279 -15.88 -9.30 -20.96
CA ALA A 279 -14.94 -10.39 -20.74
C ALA A 279 -15.63 -11.54 -19.98
N ARG A 280 -15.03 -12.73 -19.96
CA ARG A 280 -15.47 -13.85 -19.12
C ARG A 280 -14.26 -14.38 -18.40
N ILE A 281 -14.08 -13.97 -17.14
CA ILE A 281 -12.91 -14.32 -16.32
C ILE A 281 -13.22 -15.54 -15.46
N GLU A 282 -13.62 -16.63 -16.11
CA GLU A 282 -13.93 -17.93 -15.48
C GLU A 282 -12.86 -18.95 -15.88
N ALA A 283 -12.65 -19.97 -15.03
CA ALA A 283 -11.66 -21.02 -15.31
C ALA A 283 -12.00 -21.86 -16.56
N VAL A 284 -13.29 -21.96 -16.88
CA VAL A 284 -13.80 -22.67 -18.06
C VAL A 284 -14.23 -21.62 -19.09
N ASN A 285 -13.73 -21.73 -20.32
CA ASN A 285 -14.02 -20.77 -21.41
C ASN A 285 -13.59 -19.32 -21.10
N LEU A 286 -12.36 -19.15 -20.60
CA LEU A 286 -11.75 -17.85 -20.34
C LEU A 286 -11.74 -16.98 -21.60
N LYS A 287 -12.43 -15.85 -21.54
CA LYS A 287 -12.31 -14.74 -22.49
C LYS A 287 -11.76 -13.54 -21.74
N SER A 288 -10.45 -13.36 -21.76
CA SER A 288 -9.79 -12.28 -21.01
C SER A 288 -9.86 -10.92 -21.71
N THR A 289 -10.55 -10.81 -22.86
CA THR A 289 -10.65 -9.56 -23.62
C THR A 289 -12.06 -9.01 -23.64
N PHE A 290 -12.14 -7.69 -23.69
CA PHE A 290 -13.38 -6.95 -23.97
C PHE A 290 -13.12 -5.89 -25.05
N GLN A 291 -14.20 -5.41 -25.65
CA GLN A 291 -14.13 -4.46 -26.76
C GLN A 291 -14.07 -3.03 -26.22
N HIS A 292 -13.11 -2.25 -26.71
CA HIS A 292 -12.98 -0.84 -26.35
C HIS A 292 -14.25 -0.06 -26.73
N PRO A 293 -14.79 0.81 -25.85
CA PRO A 293 -16.10 1.45 -26.06
C PRO A 293 -16.18 2.31 -27.34
N ILE A 294 -15.07 2.98 -27.70
CA ILE A 294 -15.00 3.83 -28.91
C ILE A 294 -14.42 3.10 -30.13
N THR A 295 -13.22 2.51 -30.01
CA THR A 295 -12.51 1.94 -31.18
C THR A 295 -12.96 0.53 -31.57
N GLY A 296 -13.61 -0.22 -30.67
CA GLY A 296 -13.89 -1.64 -30.87
C GLY A 296 -12.64 -2.53 -30.89
N GLU A 297 -11.46 -2.02 -30.54
CA GLU A 297 -10.27 -2.87 -30.41
C GLU A 297 -10.36 -3.75 -29.14
N ASP A 298 -9.73 -4.91 -29.18
CA ASP A 298 -9.65 -5.78 -28.00
C ASP A 298 -8.72 -5.19 -26.93
N VAL A 299 -9.23 -5.05 -25.71
CA VAL A 299 -8.50 -4.69 -24.51
C VAL A 299 -8.40 -5.93 -23.62
N CYS A 300 -7.16 -6.33 -23.27
CA CYS A 300 -6.92 -7.50 -22.44
C CYS A 300 -7.02 -7.16 -20.94
N ILE A 301 -7.65 -8.02 -20.15
CA ILE A 301 -7.70 -7.91 -18.70
C ILE A 301 -6.58 -8.76 -18.09
N PHE A 302 -5.74 -8.13 -17.28
CA PHE A 302 -4.73 -8.77 -16.45
C PHE A 302 -5.09 -8.64 -14.98
N LEU A 303 -4.90 -9.73 -14.23
CA LEU A 303 -4.95 -9.68 -12.77
C LEU A 303 -3.54 -9.37 -12.26
N ASP A 304 -3.43 -8.57 -11.18
CA ASP A 304 -2.15 -8.36 -10.52
C ASP A 304 -1.57 -9.70 -10.02
N PRO A 305 -0.47 -10.20 -10.61
CA PRO A 305 0.11 -11.48 -10.23
C PRO A 305 0.57 -11.48 -8.78
N CYS A 306 1.04 -10.33 -8.26
CA CYS A 306 1.51 -10.23 -6.88
C CYS A 306 0.36 -10.39 -5.89
N HIS A 307 -0.81 -9.83 -6.21
CA HIS A 307 -2.02 -10.03 -5.41
C HIS A 307 -2.49 -11.49 -5.51
N CYS A 308 -2.61 -12.03 -6.72
CA CYS A 308 -3.04 -13.42 -6.92
C CYS A 308 -2.14 -14.43 -6.20
N LEU A 309 -0.82 -14.26 -6.25
CA LEU A 309 0.13 -15.14 -5.56
C LEU A 309 0.00 -15.08 -4.03
N LYS A 310 -0.39 -13.94 -3.46
CA LYS A 310 -0.67 -13.83 -2.02
C LYS A 310 -1.96 -14.56 -1.64
N CYS A 311 -2.92 -14.65 -2.57
CA CYS A 311 -4.19 -15.35 -2.35
C CYS A 311 -4.05 -16.88 -2.43
N VAL A 312 -3.00 -17.40 -3.05
CA VAL A 312 -2.69 -18.84 -3.05
C VAL A 312 -2.23 -19.24 -1.66
N THR A 313 -3.08 -19.94 -0.91
CA THR A 313 -2.74 -20.41 0.43
C THR A 313 -1.93 -21.71 0.37
N PRO A 314 -1.18 -22.09 1.43
CA PRO A 314 -0.51 -23.39 1.49
C PRO A 314 -1.47 -24.58 1.41
N TRP A 315 -2.78 -24.39 1.66
CA TRP A 315 -3.79 -25.44 1.55
C TRP A 315 -4.11 -25.78 0.09
N ASP A 316 -4.13 -24.79 -0.80
CA ASP A 316 -4.35 -25.00 -2.24
C ASP A 316 -3.21 -25.82 -2.86
N LEU A 317 -1.96 -25.56 -2.43
CA LEU A 317 -0.78 -26.34 -2.80
C LEU A 317 -0.82 -27.79 -2.27
N LYS A 318 -1.39 -28.01 -1.08
CA LYS A 318 -1.56 -29.37 -0.51
C LYS A 318 -2.61 -30.19 -1.24
N ILE A 319 -3.72 -29.58 -1.65
CA ILE A 319 -4.78 -30.26 -2.42
C ILE A 319 -4.28 -30.61 -3.82
N GLN A 320 -3.49 -29.74 -4.45
CA GLN A 320 -2.90 -30.02 -5.75
C GLN A 320 -1.81 -31.11 -5.67
N CYS A 321 -1.00 -31.13 -4.61
CA CYS A 321 -0.04 -32.22 -4.36
C CYS A 321 -0.74 -33.55 -4.02
N SER A 322 -1.83 -33.54 -3.25
CA SER A 322 -2.53 -34.79 -2.91
C SER A 322 -3.21 -35.41 -4.13
N MET A 323 -3.79 -34.60 -5.02
CA MET A 323 -4.40 -35.08 -6.27
C MET A 323 -3.39 -35.61 -7.30
N LEU A 324 -2.14 -35.14 -7.26
CA LEU A 324 -1.04 -35.67 -8.06
C LEU A 324 -0.50 -37.00 -7.51
N ILE A 325 -0.56 -37.20 -6.19
CA ILE A 325 -0.11 -38.43 -5.54
C ILE A 325 -1.16 -39.56 -5.65
N THR A 326 -2.45 -39.26 -5.78
CA THR A 326 -3.50 -40.28 -6.03
C THR A 326 -3.63 -40.70 -7.50
N LYS A 327 -2.83 -40.12 -8.41
CA LYS A 327 -2.81 -40.47 -9.84
C LYS A 327 -1.47 -41.05 -10.34
N LEU A 328 -0.56 -41.41 -9.44
CA LEU A 328 0.65 -42.18 -9.69
C LEU A 328 0.58 -43.51 -8.94
#